data_AF-A0A1G1YKR1-F1
#
_entry.id   AF-A0A1G1YKR1-F1
#
_cell.length_a   1.000
_cell.length_b   1.000
_cell.length_c   1.000
_cell.angle_alpha   90.00
_cell.angle_beta   90.00
_cell.angle_gamma   90.00
#
_symmetry.space_group_name_H-M   'P 1'
#
loop_
_entity.id
_entity.type
_entity.pdbx_description
1 polymer ?
#
loop_
_entity_poly.entity_id
_entity_poly.type
_entity_poly.pdbx_seq_one_letter_code
_entity_poly.pdbx_strand_id
1 'polypeptide(L)'
;MPDEDKTKIEIEEAPKPKPQNDVVFFAETNFRNQRVKFGIKKDDRRRHMYLIGKTGMGKSTAMENMIIQDIINGEGVALVDPHGDFAEKILDYIPSHRINDVVYFNPADFEFPIAFNVIESNSLEHKHLIASGLIGVFKKLWADSWGPRLEYLLRNAILALLDYPGSTLLGVMRILVDKSYRNKVIAKIQDPVVKAFWVEEYSKYPDKFQTEAIAPIQNKVGQFLSTAMIRNVVGQVKSTINIREIMDNQKILIMNLSKGRIGEDSSALLGAMMITNIQLAAMSRIDIPEEDRKDFYLYVDEFQNFATESFANILSEARKYRLNLIIGHQYIEQLDELVCAAVFGNVGTLVLFRIGAADAEFLATEFAPYFEEEDLVNLAKYDTYMKLMIDGVSSNPFSATTLLPLGQAVYTGNKDKVIAVSRERYAKPRDVVEDKISRWSGMVIEGKEGSGEEGEARPARSISDYKKPFDRPAAPSLTPSRPPMSDRPAAAERPVRTSAKPGFKVNCYECGQQTEIPFKPDGLRPIYCKTCFQKIREGLLHGGGGKAELKEAKEVKPEEQKEISLTDALKKDPQSFDHKNRGRLSPKPGPAPMSASRDFDRPAAPQRPLNTSPKTIRPGEVVKF
;
A
#
# COMPACT_ATOMS: atom_id res chain seq x y z
N MET A 1 -43.37 -48.56 57.02
CA MET A 1 -42.73 -47.23 57.09
C MET A 1 -42.01 -47.03 55.77
N PRO A 2 -42.58 -46.25 54.84
CA PRO A 2 -42.00 -45.98 53.53
C PRO A 2 -41.24 -44.64 53.49
N ASP A 3 -40.33 -44.55 52.52
CA ASP A 3 -39.84 -43.40 51.75
C ASP A 3 -39.76 -42.00 52.38
N GLU A 4 -38.54 -41.50 52.53
CA GLU A 4 -38.24 -40.06 52.46
C GLU A 4 -37.17 -39.81 51.39
N ASP A 5 -37.68 -39.54 50.20
CA ASP A 5 -37.01 -38.97 49.04
C ASP A 5 -36.60 -37.51 49.37
N LYS A 6 -35.29 -37.26 49.44
CA LYS A 6 -34.73 -35.90 49.61
C LYS A 6 -34.31 -35.35 48.26
N THR A 7 -35.29 -34.89 47.49
CA THR A 7 -35.07 -34.02 46.33
C THR A 7 -34.65 -32.63 46.81
N LYS A 8 -33.34 -32.34 46.79
CA LYS A 8 -32.83 -30.97 46.84
C LYS A 8 -33.16 -30.30 45.51
N ILE A 9 -34.09 -29.35 45.54
CA ILE A 9 -34.36 -28.44 44.44
C ILE A 9 -33.12 -27.56 44.29
N GLU A 10 -32.33 -27.81 43.24
CA GLU A 10 -31.33 -26.86 42.75
C GLU A 10 -32.09 -25.65 42.20
N ILE A 11 -31.98 -24.53 42.92
CA ILE A 11 -32.43 -23.23 42.43
C ILE A 11 -31.45 -22.88 41.30
N GLU A 12 -31.87 -23.06 40.05
CA GLU A 12 -31.17 -22.51 38.89
C GLU A 12 -30.95 -21.00 39.14
N GLU A 13 -29.70 -20.61 39.39
CA GLU A 13 -29.32 -19.20 39.35
C GLU A 13 -29.72 -18.66 37.97
N ALA A 14 -30.67 -17.72 37.96
CA ALA A 14 -31.02 -16.97 36.77
C ALA A 14 -29.73 -16.47 36.08
N PRO A 15 -29.61 -16.61 34.75
CA PRO A 15 -28.38 -16.28 34.05
C PRO A 15 -28.02 -14.83 34.35
N LYS A 16 -26.86 -14.63 34.99
CA LYS A 16 -26.31 -13.30 35.25
C LYS A 16 -26.35 -12.52 33.93
N PRO A 17 -26.83 -11.27 33.92
CA PRO A 17 -26.91 -10.49 32.69
C PRO A 17 -25.52 -10.37 32.10
N LYS A 18 -25.33 -10.91 30.88
CA LYS A 18 -24.08 -10.76 30.13
C LYS A 18 -23.79 -9.26 29.98
N PRO A 19 -22.54 -8.81 30.16
CA PRO A 19 -22.21 -7.41 30.04
C PRO A 19 -22.59 -6.92 28.64
N GLN A 20 -23.19 -5.74 28.58
CA GLN A 20 -23.82 -5.13 27.40
C GLN A 20 -22.80 -4.66 26.33
N ASN A 21 -21.56 -5.19 26.35
CA ASN A 21 -20.37 -4.73 25.63
C ASN A 21 -20.03 -5.51 24.34
N ASP A 22 -20.94 -6.36 23.84
CA ASP A 22 -20.68 -7.19 22.65
C ASP A 22 -21.05 -6.52 21.33
N VAL A 23 -21.69 -5.34 21.36
CA VAL A 23 -22.19 -4.64 20.18
C VAL A 23 -21.57 -3.26 20.06
N VAL A 24 -21.06 -2.94 18.87
CA VAL A 24 -20.59 -1.59 18.52
C VAL A 24 -21.61 -0.91 17.64
N PHE A 25 -22.19 0.19 18.13
CA PHE A 25 -23.26 0.92 17.46
C PHE A 25 -22.69 1.87 16.40
N PHE A 26 -23.26 1.87 15.20
CA PHE A 26 -22.78 2.76 14.12
C PHE A 26 -23.90 3.35 13.26
N ALA A 27 -25.13 2.85 13.37
CA ALA A 27 -26.26 3.34 12.59
C ALA A 27 -27.60 3.21 13.34
N GLU A 28 -28.63 3.86 12.81
CA GLU A 28 -30.02 3.74 13.23
C GLU A 28 -30.91 3.39 12.03
N THR A 29 -31.92 2.55 12.24
CA THR A 29 -32.88 2.20 11.19
C THR A 29 -33.71 3.43 10.80
N ASN A 30 -34.07 3.53 9.52
CA ASN A 30 -34.97 4.58 9.03
C ASN A 30 -36.28 4.01 8.45
N PHE A 31 -36.55 2.71 8.67
CA PHE A 31 -37.74 2.04 8.17
C PHE A 31 -39.02 2.50 8.89
N ARG A 32 -39.99 3.01 8.13
CA ARG A 32 -41.33 3.44 8.62
C ARG A 32 -41.27 4.39 9.84
N ASN A 33 -40.30 5.30 9.87
CA ASN A 33 -40.05 6.22 11.00
C ASN A 33 -39.72 5.55 12.34
N GLN A 34 -39.45 4.25 12.38
CA GLN A 34 -38.92 3.59 13.57
C GLN A 34 -37.40 3.71 13.57
N ARG A 35 -36.90 4.63 14.40
CA ARG A 35 -35.46 4.81 14.60
C ARG A 35 -34.96 3.97 15.76
N VAL A 36 -34.42 2.81 15.42
CA VAL A 36 -33.79 1.89 16.38
C VAL A 36 -32.30 1.93 16.12
N LYS A 37 -31.53 2.32 17.14
CA LYS A 37 -30.07 2.23 17.08
C LYS A 37 -29.65 0.77 17.04
N PHE A 38 -28.75 0.45 16.13
CA PHE A 38 -28.19 -0.87 16.01
C PHE A 38 -26.68 -0.81 15.78
N GLY A 39 -26.07 -1.97 15.90
CA GLY A 39 -24.64 -2.13 15.78
C GLY A 39 -24.30 -3.51 15.25
N ILE A 40 -23.02 -3.82 15.27
CA ILE A 40 -22.49 -5.12 14.85
C ILE A 40 -21.87 -5.83 16.05
N LYS A 41 -22.13 -7.14 16.16
CA LYS A 41 -21.59 -7.99 17.22
C LYS A 41 -20.10 -8.26 16.99
N LYS A 42 -19.35 -8.49 18.07
CA LYS A 42 -17.92 -8.85 17.99
C LYS A 42 -17.63 -10.02 17.06
N ASP A 43 -18.42 -11.10 17.12
CA ASP A 43 -18.20 -12.26 16.24
C ASP A 43 -18.43 -11.94 14.76
N ASP A 44 -19.47 -11.16 14.47
CA ASP A 44 -19.81 -10.76 13.11
C ASP A 44 -18.72 -9.86 12.50
N ARG A 45 -18.10 -9.00 13.30
CA ARG A 45 -16.95 -8.15 12.88
C ARG A 45 -15.71 -8.94 12.49
N ARG A 46 -15.56 -10.19 12.93
CA ARG A 46 -14.43 -11.06 12.53
C ARG A 46 -14.45 -11.44 11.06
N ARG A 47 -15.59 -11.24 10.39
CA ARG A 47 -15.75 -11.41 8.94
C ARG A 47 -15.53 -10.10 8.19
N HIS A 48 -14.92 -9.09 8.82
CA HIS A 48 -14.57 -7.82 8.21
C HIS A 48 -15.77 -6.95 7.82
N MET A 49 -15.51 -5.66 7.62
CA MET A 49 -16.50 -4.67 7.20
C MET A 49 -15.94 -3.82 6.07
N TYR A 50 -16.75 -3.60 5.04
CA TYR A 50 -16.39 -2.78 3.89
C TYR A 50 -17.35 -1.61 3.76
N LEU A 51 -16.80 -0.40 3.83
CA LEU A 51 -17.52 0.86 3.71
C LEU A 51 -17.15 1.52 2.38
N ILE A 52 -18.08 1.58 1.44
CA ILE A 52 -17.85 2.19 0.11
C ILE A 52 -18.73 3.43 -0.09
N GLY A 53 -18.18 4.46 -0.74
CA GLY A 53 -18.93 5.63 -1.20
C GLY A 53 -18.07 6.87 -1.39
N LYS A 54 -18.63 7.89 -2.02
CA LYS A 54 -17.91 9.13 -2.35
C LYS A 54 -17.39 9.87 -1.11
N THR A 55 -16.40 10.73 -1.31
CA THR A 55 -15.85 11.60 -0.26
C THR A 55 -16.94 12.45 0.38
N GLY A 56 -16.90 12.60 1.70
CA GLY A 56 -17.84 13.44 2.45
C GLY A 56 -19.22 12.82 2.71
N MET A 57 -19.46 11.55 2.36
CA MET A 57 -20.78 10.92 2.54
C MET A 57 -21.04 10.35 3.95
N GLY A 58 -20.01 10.25 4.80
CA GLY A 58 -20.15 9.79 6.19
C GLY A 58 -19.31 8.57 6.58
N LYS A 59 -18.50 8.01 5.67
CA LYS A 59 -17.62 6.84 5.93
C LYS A 59 -16.74 7.03 7.17
N SER A 60 -15.91 8.08 7.17
CA SER A 60 -14.98 8.36 8.27
C SER A 60 -15.73 8.65 9.59
N THR A 61 -16.91 9.28 9.53
CA THR A 61 -17.78 9.47 10.71
C THR A 61 -18.28 8.14 11.29
N ALA A 62 -18.70 7.20 10.45
CA ALA A 62 -19.12 5.88 10.89
C ALA A 62 -17.95 5.12 11.53
N MET A 63 -16.77 5.15 10.90
CA MET A 63 -15.55 4.54 11.47
C MET A 63 -15.13 5.20 12.79
N GLU A 64 -15.20 6.52 12.88
CA GLU A 64 -14.88 7.28 14.08
C GLU A 64 -15.72 6.83 15.27
N ASN A 65 -17.04 6.76 15.09
CA ASN A 65 -17.96 6.30 16.13
C ASN A 65 -17.61 4.88 16.61
N MET A 66 -17.22 4.00 15.69
CA MET A 66 -16.82 2.64 16.03
C MET A 66 -15.48 2.57 16.77
N ILE A 67 -14.45 3.27 16.28
CA ILE A 67 -13.11 3.30 16.90
C ILE A 67 -13.18 3.82 18.33
N ILE A 68 -13.92 4.91 18.55
CA ILE A 68 -14.05 5.50 19.89
C ILE A 68 -14.73 4.51 20.84
N GLN A 69 -15.78 3.81 20.40
CA GLN A 69 -16.41 2.76 21.20
C GLN A 69 -15.45 1.61 21.51
N ASP A 70 -14.66 1.16 20.54
CA ASP A 70 -13.65 0.11 20.76
C ASP A 70 -12.59 0.53 21.78
N ILE A 71 -12.09 1.75 21.67
CA ILE A 71 -11.12 2.31 22.64
C ILE A 71 -11.72 2.37 24.05
N ILE A 72 -12.99 2.79 24.17
CA ILE A 72 -13.69 2.86 25.46
C ILE A 72 -13.94 1.45 26.02
N ASN A 73 -14.25 0.48 25.16
CA ASN A 73 -14.51 -0.90 25.54
C ASN A 73 -13.24 -1.69 25.92
N GLY A 74 -12.06 -1.08 25.84
CA GLY A 74 -10.80 -1.76 26.17
C GLY A 74 -10.20 -2.56 25.01
N GLU A 75 -10.74 -2.43 23.79
CA GLU A 75 -10.28 -3.21 22.64
C GLU A 75 -8.98 -2.68 22.06
N GLY A 76 -8.27 -3.56 21.35
CA GLY A 76 -7.06 -3.23 20.60
C GLY A 76 -7.42 -2.73 19.20
N VAL A 77 -6.89 -1.56 18.83
CA VAL A 77 -7.22 -0.92 17.56
C VAL A 77 -5.97 -0.45 16.84
N ALA A 78 -5.99 -0.53 15.51
CA ALA A 78 -5.05 0.14 14.63
C ALA A 78 -5.83 1.05 13.67
N LEU A 79 -5.46 2.32 13.58
CA LEU A 79 -5.99 3.26 12.59
C LEU A 79 -4.91 3.64 11.60
N VAL A 80 -5.16 3.44 10.31
CA VAL A 80 -4.37 3.96 9.19
C VAL A 80 -5.12 5.13 8.58
N ASP A 81 -4.53 6.33 8.63
CA ASP A 81 -5.11 7.55 8.06
C ASP A 81 -4.11 8.26 7.13
N PRO A 82 -4.35 8.30 5.80
CA PRO A 82 -3.51 9.01 4.84
C PRO A 82 -3.70 10.53 4.84
N HIS A 83 -4.74 11.08 5.47
CA HIS A 83 -5.00 12.51 5.50
C HIS A 83 -4.47 13.16 6.78
N GLY A 84 -4.60 12.46 7.90
CA GLY A 84 -4.09 12.84 9.21
C GLY A 84 -5.14 13.46 10.13
N ASP A 85 -6.20 14.06 9.57
CA ASP A 85 -7.27 14.69 10.35
C ASP A 85 -8.05 13.67 11.19
N PHE A 86 -8.26 12.47 10.66
CA PHE A 86 -8.98 11.41 11.36
C PHE A 86 -8.13 10.89 12.53
N ALA A 87 -6.84 10.66 12.31
CA ALA A 87 -5.90 10.28 13.35
C ALA A 87 -5.79 11.35 14.45
N GLU A 88 -5.68 12.62 14.09
CA GLU A 88 -5.61 13.72 15.05
C GLU A 88 -6.89 13.86 15.87
N LYS A 89 -8.05 13.63 15.25
CA LYS A 89 -9.35 13.67 15.93
C LYS A 89 -9.51 12.54 16.94
N ILE A 90 -9.09 11.31 16.62
CA ILE A 90 -9.20 10.17 17.55
C ILE A 90 -8.39 10.38 18.83
N LEU A 91 -7.24 11.07 18.76
CA LEU A 91 -6.42 11.38 19.95
C LEU A 91 -7.18 12.18 21.01
N ASP A 92 -8.13 13.01 20.61
CA ASP A 92 -8.95 13.81 21.53
C ASP A 92 -9.98 12.99 22.33
N TYR A 93 -10.29 11.77 21.88
CA TYR A 93 -11.26 10.87 22.51
C TYR A 93 -10.61 9.77 23.35
N ILE A 94 -9.28 9.77 23.50
CA ILE A 94 -8.58 8.73 24.25
C ILE A 94 -8.76 8.92 25.76
N PRO A 95 -9.39 7.96 26.46
CA PRO A 95 -9.65 8.09 27.89
C PRO A 95 -8.35 8.00 28.69
N SER A 96 -8.31 8.67 29.85
CA SER A 96 -7.08 8.82 30.63
C SER A 96 -6.44 7.49 31.06
N HIS A 97 -7.23 6.43 31.23
CA HIS A 97 -6.74 5.10 31.60
C HIS A 97 -6.05 4.35 30.45
N ARG A 98 -6.27 4.75 29.18
CA ARG A 98 -5.64 4.14 27.99
C ARG A 98 -4.49 4.95 27.41
N ILE A 99 -4.14 6.11 27.98
CA ILE A 99 -3.07 6.99 27.45
C ILE A 99 -1.75 6.22 27.26
N ASN A 100 -1.41 5.34 28.20
CA ASN A 100 -0.17 4.55 28.16
C ASN A 100 -0.17 3.44 27.09
N ASP A 101 -1.33 3.12 26.53
CA ASP A 101 -1.50 2.07 25.54
C ASP A 101 -1.36 2.61 24.11
N VAL A 102 -1.24 3.92 23.94
CA VAL A 102 -1.22 4.56 22.63
C VAL A 102 0.18 4.56 22.04
N VAL A 103 0.28 4.08 20.82
CA VAL A 103 1.41 4.24 19.91
C VAL A 103 0.97 5.19 18.80
N TYR A 104 1.40 6.44 18.88
CA TYR A 104 1.12 7.44 17.86
C TYR A 104 2.27 7.49 16.84
N PHE A 105 2.10 6.79 15.72
CA PHE A 105 3.04 6.75 14.62
C PHE A 105 2.78 7.92 13.67
N ASN A 106 3.61 8.95 13.77
CA ASN A 106 3.56 10.14 12.92
C ASN A 106 4.95 10.41 12.33
N PRO A 107 5.23 9.98 11.08
CA PRO A 107 6.50 10.27 10.42
C PRO A 107 6.77 11.77 10.26
N ALA A 108 5.74 12.61 10.21
CA ALA A 108 5.91 14.07 10.12
C ALA A 108 6.48 14.71 11.40
N ASP A 109 6.61 13.94 12.49
CA ASP A 109 7.33 14.37 13.69
C ASP A 109 8.85 14.23 13.49
N PHE A 110 9.48 15.31 13.03
CA PHE A 110 10.91 15.34 12.74
C PHE A 110 11.79 15.30 13.99
N GLU A 111 11.30 15.78 15.12
CA GLU A 111 12.10 15.86 16.36
C GLU A 111 12.17 14.52 17.07
N PHE A 112 11.09 13.74 16.99
CA PHE A 112 10.94 12.46 17.67
C PHE A 112 10.54 11.34 16.69
N PRO A 113 11.44 10.94 15.76
CA PRO A 113 11.17 9.83 14.85
C PRO A 113 11.03 8.49 15.59
N ILE A 114 9.95 7.78 15.29
CA ILE A 114 9.73 6.39 15.73
C ILE A 114 10.48 5.44 14.80
N ALA A 115 11.17 4.46 15.38
CA ALA A 115 11.95 3.49 14.61
C ALA A 115 11.05 2.37 14.09
N PHE A 116 11.09 2.15 12.78
CA PHE A 116 10.35 1.08 12.13
C PHE A 116 11.20 0.42 11.04
N ASN A 117 11.84 -0.70 11.39
CA ASN A 117 12.69 -1.47 10.48
C ASN A 117 11.97 -2.74 10.06
N VAL A 118 11.43 -2.77 8.85
CA VAL A 118 10.72 -3.97 8.33
C VAL A 118 11.66 -5.13 8.03
N ILE A 119 12.96 -4.88 7.84
CA ILE A 119 13.97 -5.91 7.60
C ILE A 119 14.48 -6.50 8.94
N GLU A 120 14.04 -5.94 10.08
CA GLU A 120 14.27 -6.57 11.37
C GLU A 120 13.49 -7.89 11.45
N SER A 121 14.20 -9.00 11.33
CA SER A 121 13.61 -10.34 11.45
C SER A 121 14.24 -11.10 12.61
N ASN A 122 13.38 -11.59 13.50
CA ASN A 122 13.74 -12.48 14.60
C ASN A 122 13.51 -13.97 14.25
N SER A 123 12.87 -14.26 13.11
CA SER A 123 12.41 -15.61 12.74
C SER A 123 12.73 -15.94 11.28
N LEU A 124 13.38 -17.09 11.05
CA LEU A 124 13.69 -17.60 9.70
C LEU A 124 12.43 -17.82 8.83
N GLU A 125 11.33 -18.23 9.46
CA GLU A 125 10.08 -18.62 8.79
C GLU A 125 9.40 -17.45 8.04
N HIS A 126 9.55 -16.21 8.51
CA HIS A 126 8.86 -15.05 7.94
C HIS A 126 9.68 -14.28 6.90
N LYS A 127 10.95 -14.67 6.64
CA LYS A 127 11.84 -13.92 5.74
C LYS A 127 11.28 -13.79 4.32
N HIS A 128 10.76 -14.88 3.75
CA HIS A 128 10.18 -14.86 2.42
C HIS A 128 8.90 -14.02 2.36
N LEU A 129 8.10 -14.02 3.43
CA LEU A 129 6.88 -13.22 3.51
C LEU A 129 7.21 -11.73 3.59
N ILE A 130 8.18 -11.33 4.42
CA ILE A 130 8.67 -9.94 4.50
C ILE A 130 9.21 -9.49 3.14
N ALA A 131 10.06 -10.32 2.50
CA ALA A 131 10.62 -9.99 1.20
C ALA A 131 9.53 -9.84 0.13
N SER A 132 8.56 -10.75 0.10
CA SER A 132 7.46 -10.72 -0.87
C SER A 132 6.53 -9.54 -0.63
N GLY A 133 6.21 -9.23 0.63
CA GLY A 133 5.44 -8.05 1.01
C GLY A 133 6.13 -6.76 0.57
N LEU A 134 7.41 -6.56 0.92
CA LEU A 134 8.19 -5.39 0.49
C LEU A 134 8.25 -5.24 -1.03
N ILE A 135 8.51 -6.33 -1.75
CA ILE A 135 8.50 -6.33 -3.22
C ILE A 135 7.12 -5.96 -3.77
N GLY A 136 6.04 -6.50 -3.18
CA GLY A 136 4.67 -6.16 -3.54
C GLY A 136 4.36 -4.67 -3.35
N VAL A 137 4.81 -4.08 -2.24
CA VAL A 137 4.65 -2.63 -2.02
C VAL A 137 5.40 -1.83 -3.08
N PHE A 138 6.67 -2.15 -3.34
CA PHE A 138 7.48 -1.43 -4.33
C PHE A 138 6.95 -1.58 -5.75
N LYS A 139 6.46 -2.78 -6.11
CA LYS A 139 5.81 -3.05 -7.39
C LYS A 139 4.58 -2.17 -7.58
N LYS A 140 3.74 -2.05 -6.55
CA LYS A 140 2.54 -1.20 -6.60
C LYS A 140 2.88 0.27 -6.83
N LEU A 141 3.81 0.82 -6.06
CA LEU A 141 4.16 2.25 -6.16
C LEU A 141 4.77 2.62 -7.51
N TRP A 142 5.44 1.69 -8.17
CA TRP A 142 6.16 1.96 -9.41
C TRP A 142 5.72 1.06 -10.57
N ALA A 143 4.43 0.69 -10.60
CA ALA A 143 3.86 -0.24 -11.56
C ALA A 143 4.25 0.10 -13.02
N ASP A 144 4.16 1.38 -13.40
CA ASP A 144 4.50 1.87 -14.75
C ASP A 144 5.97 1.72 -15.15
N SER A 145 6.86 1.49 -14.18
CA SER A 145 8.31 1.44 -14.37
C SER A 145 8.95 0.22 -13.70
N TRP A 146 8.15 -0.81 -13.43
CA TRP A 146 8.59 -2.04 -12.80
C TRP A 146 9.05 -3.07 -13.84
N GLY A 147 10.26 -3.61 -13.68
CA GLY A 147 10.85 -4.56 -14.62
C GLY A 147 11.30 -5.87 -13.96
N PRO A 148 11.27 -7.01 -14.66
CA PRO A 148 11.69 -8.30 -14.11
C PRO A 148 13.12 -8.29 -13.54
N ARG A 149 14.03 -7.53 -14.17
CA ARG A 149 15.41 -7.37 -13.70
C ARG A 149 15.49 -6.59 -12.39
N LEU A 150 14.74 -5.49 -12.27
CA LEU A 150 14.67 -4.68 -11.07
C LEU A 150 14.19 -5.56 -9.91
N GLU A 151 13.09 -6.30 -10.13
CA GLU A 151 12.53 -7.20 -9.14
C GLU A 151 13.53 -8.28 -8.71
N TYR A 152 14.18 -8.94 -9.67
CA TYR A 152 15.15 -10.00 -9.37
C TYR A 152 16.32 -9.50 -8.52
N LEU A 153 16.91 -8.35 -8.87
CA LEU A 153 18.02 -7.76 -8.13
C LEU A 153 17.58 -7.27 -6.75
N LEU A 154 16.45 -6.58 -6.65
CA LEU A 154 15.93 -6.04 -5.40
C LEU A 154 15.53 -7.16 -4.43
N ARG A 155 14.89 -8.22 -4.93
CA ARG A 155 14.50 -9.40 -4.13
C ARG A 155 15.74 -10.05 -3.50
N ASN A 156 16.78 -10.30 -4.29
CA ASN A 156 18.03 -10.86 -3.78
C ASN A 156 18.76 -9.92 -2.80
N ALA A 157 18.65 -8.60 -2.98
CA ALA A 157 19.17 -7.62 -2.03
C ALA A 157 18.41 -7.66 -0.70
N ILE A 158 17.08 -7.68 -0.72
CA ILE A 158 16.27 -7.75 0.50
C ILE A 158 16.51 -9.06 1.24
N LEU A 159 16.53 -10.21 0.54
CA LEU A 159 16.79 -11.52 1.14
C LEU A 159 18.19 -11.58 1.80
N ALA A 160 19.22 -11.06 1.13
CA ALA A 160 20.56 -11.01 1.70
C ALA A 160 20.64 -10.11 2.95
N LEU A 161 19.89 -9.01 2.98
CA LEU A 161 19.84 -8.12 4.14
C LEU A 161 19.04 -8.73 5.30
N LEU A 162 18.00 -9.51 5.04
CA LEU A 162 17.26 -10.26 6.07
C LEU A 162 18.13 -11.32 6.77
N ASP A 163 19.17 -11.82 6.10
CA ASP A 163 20.16 -12.72 6.70
C ASP A 163 21.26 -11.98 7.47
N TYR A 164 21.47 -10.69 7.19
CA TYR A 164 22.51 -9.89 7.82
C TYR A 164 22.01 -9.19 9.08
N PRO A 165 22.55 -9.50 10.27
CA PRO A 165 22.07 -8.92 11.51
C PRO A 165 22.36 -7.42 11.57
N GLY A 166 21.36 -6.67 12.01
CA GLY A 166 21.46 -5.22 12.15
C GLY A 166 21.47 -4.45 10.84
N SER A 167 20.96 -5.06 9.76
CA SER A 167 20.69 -4.40 8.50
C SER A 167 19.46 -3.49 8.59
N THR A 168 19.36 -2.57 7.63
CA THR A 168 18.22 -1.66 7.45
C THR A 168 17.93 -1.53 5.96
N LEU A 169 16.85 -0.83 5.60
CA LEU A 169 16.52 -0.59 4.19
C LEU A 169 17.59 0.23 3.45
N LEU A 170 18.37 1.05 4.18
CA LEU A 170 19.54 1.73 3.64
C LEU A 170 20.61 0.75 3.11
N GLY A 171 20.58 -0.50 3.58
CA GLY A 171 21.48 -1.56 3.16
C GLY A 171 21.31 -1.98 1.71
N VAL A 172 20.13 -1.75 1.12
CA VAL A 172 19.85 -2.08 -0.28
C VAL A 172 20.78 -1.30 -1.21
N MET A 173 20.96 -0.01 -0.93
CA MET A 173 21.86 0.84 -1.70
C MET A 173 23.34 0.44 -1.50
N ARG A 174 23.71 0.08 -0.26
CA ARG A 174 25.08 -0.31 0.06
C ARG A 174 25.48 -1.65 -0.55
N ILE A 175 24.66 -2.69 -0.47
CA ILE A 175 25.01 -4.02 -1.00
C ILE A 175 25.20 -3.99 -2.53
N LEU A 176 24.47 -3.11 -3.23
CA LEU A 176 24.57 -2.95 -4.68
C LEU A 176 25.82 -2.19 -5.14
N VAL A 177 26.42 -1.33 -4.30
CA VAL A 177 27.55 -0.46 -4.70
C VAL A 177 28.85 -0.81 -3.96
N ASP A 178 28.79 -0.94 -2.63
CA ASP A 178 29.96 -1.14 -1.75
C ASP A 178 30.37 -2.61 -1.71
N LYS A 179 31.46 -2.94 -2.41
CA LYS A 179 32.05 -4.30 -2.46
C LYS A 179 32.46 -4.80 -1.07
N SER A 180 32.94 -3.92 -0.18
CA SER A 180 33.41 -4.30 1.16
C SER A 180 32.23 -4.70 2.05
N TYR A 181 31.15 -3.92 2.03
CA TYR A 181 29.92 -4.22 2.73
C TYR A 181 29.26 -5.48 2.18
N ARG A 182 29.22 -5.62 0.85
CA ARG A 182 28.68 -6.82 0.19
C ARG A 182 29.39 -8.09 0.66
N ASN A 183 30.72 -8.11 0.72
CA ASN A 183 31.46 -9.29 1.19
C ASN A 183 31.12 -9.65 2.65
N LYS A 184 30.92 -8.64 3.52
CA LYS A 184 30.46 -8.87 4.90
C LYS A 184 29.06 -9.48 4.95
N VAL A 185 28.15 -9.02 4.09
CA VAL A 185 26.80 -9.59 3.97
C VAL A 185 26.84 -11.02 3.46
N ILE A 186 27.55 -11.29 2.35
CA ILE A 186 27.68 -12.62 1.74
C ILE A 186 28.17 -13.68 2.74
N ALA A 187 29.08 -13.30 3.64
CA ALA A 187 29.60 -14.20 4.67
C ALA A 187 28.55 -14.67 5.68
N LYS A 188 27.42 -13.96 5.81
CA LYS A 188 26.33 -14.26 6.75
C LYS A 188 25.08 -14.84 6.09
N ILE A 189 24.99 -14.80 4.76
CA ILE A 189 23.87 -15.40 3.99
C ILE A 189 23.81 -16.90 4.28
N GLN A 190 22.62 -17.35 4.68
CA GLN A 190 22.34 -18.76 4.98
C GLN A 190 21.83 -19.48 3.73
N ASP A 191 21.02 -18.81 2.91
CA ASP A 191 20.44 -19.39 1.70
C ASP A 191 21.51 -19.59 0.60
N PRO A 192 21.79 -20.83 0.17
CA PRO A 192 22.80 -21.11 -0.84
C PRO A 192 22.45 -20.51 -2.21
N VAL A 193 21.16 -20.35 -2.54
CA VAL A 193 20.70 -19.77 -3.81
C VAL A 193 20.98 -18.27 -3.85
N VAL A 194 20.62 -17.55 -2.78
CA VAL A 194 20.90 -16.12 -2.65
C VAL A 194 22.42 -15.89 -2.62
N LYS A 195 23.17 -16.75 -1.93
CA LYS A 195 24.64 -16.68 -1.90
C LYS A 195 25.26 -16.91 -3.28
N ALA A 196 24.79 -17.91 -4.02
CA ALA A 196 25.25 -18.20 -5.38
C ALA A 196 24.99 -17.03 -6.32
N PHE A 197 23.83 -16.37 -6.22
CA PHE A 197 23.55 -15.15 -6.98
C PHE A 197 24.62 -14.08 -6.73
N TRP A 198 24.97 -13.80 -5.47
CA TRP A 198 25.95 -12.75 -5.17
C TRP A 198 27.39 -13.10 -5.56
N VAL A 199 27.79 -14.36 -5.42
CA VAL A 199 29.17 -14.82 -5.71
C VAL A 199 29.37 -15.14 -7.19
N GLU A 200 28.45 -15.90 -7.79
CA GLU A 200 28.61 -16.47 -9.12
C GLU A 200 28.00 -15.63 -10.24
N GLU A 201 26.96 -14.84 -9.94
CA GLU A 201 26.25 -14.05 -10.94
C GLU A 201 26.63 -12.56 -10.84
N TYR A 202 26.21 -11.89 -9.76
CA TYR A 202 26.36 -10.45 -9.61
C TYR A 202 27.83 -9.99 -9.62
N SER A 203 28.73 -10.75 -8.97
CA SER A 203 30.16 -10.41 -8.94
C SER A 203 30.87 -10.58 -10.28
N LYS A 204 30.26 -11.31 -11.24
CA LYS A 204 30.78 -11.49 -12.60
C LYS A 204 30.21 -10.48 -13.59
N TYR A 205 29.26 -9.63 -13.17
CA TYR A 205 28.73 -8.60 -14.05
C TYR A 205 29.83 -7.60 -14.44
N PRO A 206 29.92 -7.23 -15.73
CA PRO A 206 30.78 -6.12 -16.14
C PRO A 206 30.35 -4.81 -15.45
N ASP A 207 31.29 -3.97 -15.03
CA ASP A 207 30.99 -2.75 -14.25
C ASP A 207 29.94 -1.83 -14.90
N LYS A 208 30.00 -1.68 -16.23
CA LYS A 208 29.01 -0.91 -17.00
C LYS A 208 27.60 -1.50 -16.89
N PHE A 209 27.51 -2.82 -17.05
CA PHE A 209 26.24 -3.54 -16.96
C PHE A 209 25.71 -3.52 -15.52
N GLN A 210 26.56 -3.68 -14.51
CA GLN A 210 26.18 -3.55 -13.10
C GLN A 210 25.56 -2.18 -12.83
N THR A 211 26.21 -1.10 -13.28
CA THR A 211 25.73 0.28 -13.08
C THR A 211 24.37 0.50 -13.75
N GLU A 212 24.21 0.05 -14.99
CA GLU A 212 22.93 0.14 -15.72
C GLU A 212 21.83 -0.67 -15.04
N ALA A 213 22.16 -1.86 -14.55
CA ALA A 213 21.19 -2.76 -13.93
C ALA A 213 20.69 -2.27 -12.56
N ILE A 214 21.54 -1.60 -11.77
CA ILE A 214 21.14 -1.07 -10.44
C ILE A 214 20.53 0.32 -10.51
N ALA A 215 20.77 1.12 -11.56
CA ALA A 215 20.29 2.49 -11.66
C ALA A 215 18.76 2.64 -11.42
N PRO A 216 17.88 1.76 -11.95
CA PRO A 216 16.45 1.82 -11.64
C PRO A 216 16.15 1.65 -10.14
N ILE A 217 16.84 0.73 -9.46
CA ILE A 217 16.67 0.52 -8.01
C ILE A 217 17.14 1.75 -7.25
N GLN A 218 18.28 2.33 -7.63
CA GLN A 218 18.82 3.52 -7.00
C GLN A 218 17.89 4.73 -7.14
N ASN A 219 17.32 4.93 -8.32
CA ASN A 219 16.38 6.03 -8.57
C ASN A 219 15.12 5.89 -7.71
N LYS A 220 14.60 4.68 -7.52
CA LYS A 220 13.34 4.44 -6.80
C LYS A 220 13.55 4.36 -5.28
N VAL A 221 14.37 3.41 -4.83
CA VAL A 221 14.68 3.20 -3.41
C VAL A 221 15.48 4.38 -2.85
N GLY A 222 16.37 4.97 -3.63
CA GLY A 222 17.11 6.16 -3.24
C GLY A 222 16.23 7.40 -3.10
N GLN A 223 15.24 7.61 -3.99
CA GLN A 223 14.28 8.71 -3.85
C GLN A 223 13.51 8.59 -2.52
N PHE A 224 13.04 7.39 -2.18
CA PHE A 224 12.35 7.16 -0.91
C PHE A 224 13.25 7.46 0.32
N LEU A 225 14.50 7.00 0.29
CA LEU A 225 15.46 7.18 1.40
C LEU A 225 16.13 8.57 1.42
N SER A 226 15.87 9.41 0.42
CA SER A 226 16.48 10.75 0.30
C SER A 226 16.00 11.70 1.40
N THR A 227 14.72 11.59 1.77
CA THR A 227 14.11 12.43 2.81
C THR A 227 14.60 12.02 4.20
N ALA A 228 15.12 12.98 4.97
CA ALA A 228 15.61 12.74 6.33
C ALA A 228 14.53 12.11 7.24
N MET A 229 13.28 12.58 7.12
CA MET A 229 12.10 12.01 7.79
C MET A 229 12.03 10.48 7.66
N ILE A 230 12.00 10.01 6.42
CA ILE A 230 11.85 8.59 6.10
C ILE A 230 13.08 7.81 6.54
N ARG A 231 14.26 8.34 6.22
CA ARG A 231 15.54 7.75 6.62
C ARG A 231 15.63 7.58 8.14
N ASN A 232 15.13 8.54 8.91
CA ASN A 232 15.14 8.49 10.37
C ASN A 232 14.15 7.45 10.92
N VAL A 233 13.10 7.10 10.18
CA VAL A 233 12.16 6.03 10.56
C VAL A 233 12.72 4.65 10.20
N VAL A 234 13.09 4.42 8.94
CA VAL A 234 13.46 3.08 8.42
C VAL A 234 14.95 2.76 8.47
N GLY A 235 15.79 3.76 8.73
CA GLY A 235 17.25 3.64 8.79
C GLY A 235 17.77 3.25 10.17
N GLN A 236 16.90 3.10 11.16
CA GLN A 236 17.26 2.62 12.49
C GLN A 236 17.35 1.11 12.51
N VAL A 237 18.35 0.56 13.22
CA VAL A 237 18.64 -0.87 13.22
C VAL A 237 17.55 -1.71 13.93
N LYS A 238 17.00 -1.18 15.02
CA LYS A 238 15.95 -1.83 15.82
C LYS A 238 14.70 -0.96 15.81
N SER A 239 13.55 -1.59 15.61
CA SER A 239 12.25 -0.96 15.75
C SER A 239 11.98 -0.65 17.22
N THR A 240 11.30 0.47 17.48
CA THR A 240 10.85 0.82 18.84
C THR A 240 9.44 0.32 19.11
N ILE A 241 8.72 -0.05 18.06
CA ILE A 241 7.37 -0.62 18.13
C ILE A 241 7.42 -2.13 17.88
N ASN A 242 6.64 -2.88 18.65
CA ASN A 242 6.42 -4.30 18.44
C ASN A 242 4.94 -4.55 18.18
N ILE A 243 4.58 -4.82 16.93
CA ILE A 243 3.18 -4.98 16.54
C ILE A 243 2.54 -6.18 17.23
N ARG A 244 3.27 -7.27 17.43
CA ARG A 244 2.76 -8.44 18.14
C ARG A 244 2.36 -8.08 19.58
N GLU A 245 3.21 -7.35 20.29
CA GLU A 245 2.93 -6.86 21.64
C GLU A 245 1.72 -5.90 21.66
N ILE A 246 1.61 -5.02 20.67
CA ILE A 246 0.48 -4.09 20.54
C ILE A 246 -0.82 -4.86 20.38
N MET A 247 -0.83 -5.88 19.52
CA MET A 247 -2.03 -6.64 19.27
C MET A 247 -2.40 -7.50 20.50
N ASP A 248 -1.43 -8.20 21.12
CA ASP A 248 -1.69 -9.15 22.20
C ASP A 248 -2.13 -8.47 23.51
N ASN A 249 -1.60 -7.27 23.77
CA ASN A 249 -2.01 -6.46 24.92
C ASN A 249 -3.14 -5.48 24.60
N GLN A 250 -3.83 -5.65 23.46
CA GLN A 250 -4.95 -4.81 23.05
C GLN A 250 -4.62 -3.30 23.12
N LYS A 251 -3.44 -2.90 22.68
CA LYS A 251 -2.98 -1.49 22.62
C LYS A 251 -3.63 -0.73 21.45
N ILE A 252 -3.40 0.58 21.40
CA ILE A 252 -3.97 1.48 20.39
C ILE A 252 -2.84 1.97 19.49
N LEU A 253 -2.84 1.59 18.22
CA LEU A 253 -1.91 2.07 17.20
C LEU A 253 -2.60 3.10 16.31
N ILE A 254 -2.12 4.35 16.30
CA ILE A 254 -2.65 5.40 15.44
C ILE A 254 -1.56 5.83 14.48
N MET A 255 -1.76 5.55 13.19
CA MET A 255 -0.84 5.91 12.11
C MET A 255 -1.35 7.14 11.38
N ASN A 256 -0.72 8.28 11.65
CA ASN A 256 -0.95 9.51 10.90
C ASN A 256 0.05 9.56 9.74
N LEU A 257 -0.43 9.25 8.54
CA LEU A 257 0.35 9.20 7.30
C LEU A 257 0.00 10.38 6.40
N SER A 258 -0.24 11.57 6.97
CA SER A 258 -0.70 12.76 6.22
C SER A 258 0.11 13.01 4.95
N LYS A 259 -0.46 12.67 3.79
CA LYS A 259 0.17 12.82 2.46
C LYS A 259 0.63 14.25 2.22
N GLY A 260 -0.11 15.23 2.74
CA GLY A 260 0.24 16.66 2.63
C GLY A 260 1.51 17.04 3.38
N ARG A 261 1.88 16.30 4.44
CA ARG A 261 3.10 16.54 5.23
C ARG A 261 4.27 15.65 4.81
N ILE A 262 4.01 14.39 4.44
CA ILE A 262 5.07 13.38 4.20
C ILE A 262 5.29 13.03 2.72
N GLY A 263 4.39 13.46 1.85
CA GLY A 263 4.35 13.09 0.44
C GLY A 263 3.54 11.81 0.20
N GLU A 264 2.92 11.73 -0.98
CA GLU A 264 2.02 10.63 -1.34
C GLU A 264 2.73 9.27 -1.40
N ASP A 265 3.82 9.17 -2.15
CA ASP A 265 4.61 7.94 -2.29
C ASP A 265 5.11 7.43 -0.92
N SER A 266 5.59 8.35 -0.08
CA SER A 266 6.09 8.03 1.27
C SER A 266 4.99 7.51 2.18
N SER A 267 3.82 8.16 2.15
CA SER A 267 2.63 7.73 2.90
C SER A 267 2.22 6.33 2.50
N ALA A 268 2.05 6.10 1.19
CA ALA A 268 1.63 4.82 0.66
C ALA A 268 2.64 3.72 0.99
N LEU A 269 3.95 3.96 0.85
CA LEU A 269 4.97 2.98 1.21
C LEU A 269 4.94 2.65 2.71
N LEU A 270 5.00 3.65 3.59
CA LEU A 270 5.05 3.43 5.03
C LEU A 270 3.78 2.74 5.54
N GLY A 271 2.61 3.14 5.04
CA GLY A 271 1.34 2.51 5.39
C GLY A 271 1.28 1.06 4.93
N ALA A 272 1.62 0.78 3.68
CA ALA A 272 1.63 -0.59 3.18
C ALA A 272 2.65 -1.47 3.91
N MET A 273 3.85 -0.96 4.20
CA MET A 273 4.86 -1.65 5.01
C MET A 273 4.36 -1.95 6.43
N MET A 274 3.66 -1.01 7.07
CA MET A 274 3.10 -1.20 8.41
C MET A 274 1.98 -2.23 8.40
N ILE A 275 1.10 -2.20 7.39
CA ILE A 275 0.04 -3.19 7.22
C ILE A 275 0.61 -4.58 6.98
N THR A 276 1.66 -4.72 6.16
CA THR A 276 2.39 -5.98 6.02
C THR A 276 2.95 -6.44 7.36
N ASN A 277 3.51 -5.56 8.19
CA ASN A 277 3.99 -5.94 9.52
C ASN A 277 2.83 -6.38 10.45
N ILE A 278 1.68 -5.69 10.41
CA ILE A 278 0.46 -6.10 11.13
C ILE A 278 -0.02 -7.48 10.68
N GLN A 279 0.00 -7.78 9.39
CA GLN A 279 -0.30 -9.12 8.87
C GLN A 279 0.63 -10.17 9.46
N LEU A 280 1.95 -9.95 9.38
CA LEU A 280 2.94 -10.91 9.86
C LEU A 280 2.82 -11.12 11.37
N ALA A 281 2.60 -10.05 12.13
CA ALA A 281 2.34 -10.11 13.56
C ALA A 281 1.06 -10.90 13.85
N ALA A 282 -0.01 -10.71 13.07
CA ALA A 282 -1.23 -11.49 13.20
C ALA A 282 -1.00 -12.98 12.93
N MET A 283 -0.35 -13.31 11.81
CA MET A 283 -0.03 -14.70 11.44
C MET A 283 0.85 -15.40 12.47
N SER A 284 1.77 -14.65 13.09
CA SER A 284 2.64 -15.19 14.14
C SER A 284 1.86 -15.68 15.36
N ARG A 285 0.60 -15.26 15.57
CA ARG A 285 -0.29 -15.69 16.67
C ARG A 285 -0.77 -17.13 16.54
N ILE A 286 -0.31 -17.86 15.53
CA ILE A 286 -0.60 -19.28 15.37
C ILE A 286 -0.16 -20.11 16.59
N ASP A 287 0.80 -19.59 17.36
CA ASP A 287 1.28 -20.14 18.63
C ASP A 287 0.30 -20.01 19.81
N ILE A 288 -0.70 -19.13 19.72
CA ILE A 288 -1.77 -18.97 20.73
C ILE A 288 -3.01 -19.75 20.25
N PRO A 289 -3.70 -20.53 21.11
CA PRO A 289 -5.00 -21.12 20.78
C PRO A 289 -6.03 -20.08 20.32
N GLU A 290 -6.86 -20.41 19.33
CA GLU A 290 -7.79 -19.45 18.71
C GLU A 290 -8.78 -18.79 19.71
N GLU A 291 -9.16 -19.51 20.76
CA GLU A 291 -10.07 -19.05 21.81
C GLU A 291 -9.41 -17.99 22.73
N ASP A 292 -8.09 -18.08 22.94
CA ASP A 292 -7.34 -17.17 23.80
C ASP A 292 -6.85 -15.92 23.05
N ARG A 293 -6.81 -15.98 21.71
CA ARG A 293 -6.42 -14.85 20.87
C ARG A 293 -7.37 -13.67 21.09
N LYS A 294 -6.81 -12.50 21.38
CA LYS A 294 -7.56 -11.24 21.52
C LYS A 294 -7.89 -10.65 20.15
N ASP A 295 -9.13 -10.17 20.02
CA ASP A 295 -9.59 -9.42 18.86
C ASP A 295 -8.80 -8.11 18.70
N PHE A 296 -8.34 -7.84 17.48
CA PHE A 296 -7.63 -6.62 17.12
C PHE A 296 -8.26 -6.02 15.86
N TYR A 297 -8.68 -4.76 15.95
CA TYR A 297 -9.45 -4.10 14.89
C TYR A 297 -8.56 -3.17 14.07
N LEU A 298 -8.40 -3.48 12.78
CA LEU A 298 -7.63 -2.66 11.84
C LEU A 298 -8.59 -1.81 11.00
N TYR A 299 -8.61 -0.52 11.30
CA TYR A 299 -9.31 0.52 10.56
C TYR A 299 -8.38 1.12 9.52
N VAL A 300 -8.80 1.09 8.26
CA VAL A 300 -8.05 1.70 7.17
C VAL A 300 -8.97 2.65 6.42
N ASP A 301 -8.74 3.96 6.61
CA ASP A 301 -9.40 4.95 5.76
C ASP A 301 -8.69 5.02 4.41
N GLU A 302 -9.45 5.20 3.35
CA GLU A 302 -8.95 5.26 1.97
C GLU A 302 -7.99 4.08 1.63
N PHE A 303 -8.48 2.86 1.81
CA PHE A 303 -7.70 1.63 1.79
C PHE A 303 -6.99 1.35 0.46
N GLN A 304 -7.49 1.90 -0.65
CA GLN A 304 -6.89 1.78 -1.98
C GLN A 304 -5.45 2.30 -2.02
N ASN A 305 -5.09 3.23 -1.14
CA ASN A 305 -3.71 3.75 -1.05
C ASN A 305 -2.72 2.66 -0.62
N PHE A 306 -3.20 1.64 0.10
CA PHE A 306 -2.37 0.61 0.72
C PHE A 306 -2.70 -0.82 0.24
N ALA A 307 -3.74 -0.98 -0.57
CA ALA A 307 -4.20 -2.24 -1.14
C ALA A 307 -3.12 -2.92 -2.02
N THR A 308 -2.42 -3.91 -1.50
CA THR A 308 -1.45 -4.72 -2.26
C THR A 308 -1.98 -6.15 -2.45
N GLU A 309 -1.35 -6.95 -3.32
CA GLU A 309 -1.64 -8.40 -3.42
C GLU A 309 -1.56 -9.10 -2.06
N SER A 310 -0.66 -8.67 -1.17
CA SER A 310 -0.57 -9.19 0.20
C SER A 310 -1.81 -8.90 1.03
N PHE A 311 -2.49 -7.78 0.77
CA PHE A 311 -3.74 -7.39 1.46
C PHE A 311 -4.90 -8.33 1.12
N ALA A 312 -4.96 -8.85 -0.11
CA ALA A 312 -5.94 -9.86 -0.51
C ALA A 312 -5.81 -11.15 0.32
N ASN A 313 -4.56 -11.56 0.61
CA ASN A 313 -4.29 -12.70 1.48
C ASN A 313 -4.70 -12.40 2.94
N ILE A 314 -4.46 -11.17 3.43
CA ILE A 314 -4.95 -10.75 4.76
C ILE A 314 -6.46 -10.95 4.85
N LEU A 315 -7.24 -10.42 3.90
CA LEU A 315 -8.71 -10.52 3.93
C LEU A 315 -9.21 -11.97 3.95
N SER A 316 -8.46 -12.90 3.35
CA SER A 316 -8.85 -14.31 3.28
C SER A 316 -8.45 -15.12 4.53
N GLU A 317 -7.36 -14.74 5.21
CA GLU A 317 -6.77 -15.53 6.30
C GLU A 317 -6.88 -14.89 7.70
N ALA A 318 -7.05 -13.56 7.77
CA ALA A 318 -6.97 -12.78 9.01
C ALA A 318 -7.98 -13.21 10.09
N ARG A 319 -9.14 -13.74 9.68
CA ARG A 319 -10.18 -14.22 10.60
C ARG A 319 -9.64 -15.20 11.64
N LYS A 320 -8.79 -16.15 11.22
CA LYS A 320 -8.19 -17.16 12.13
C LYS A 320 -7.30 -16.51 13.19
N TYR A 321 -6.68 -15.37 12.85
CA TYR A 321 -5.72 -14.67 13.70
C TYR A 321 -6.37 -13.56 14.56
N ARG A 322 -7.71 -13.49 14.59
CA ARG A 322 -8.49 -12.44 15.27
C ARG A 322 -8.11 -11.02 14.83
N LEU A 323 -7.69 -10.86 13.58
CA LEU A 323 -7.44 -9.56 12.96
C LEU A 323 -8.69 -9.18 12.14
N ASN A 324 -9.37 -8.13 12.58
CA ASN A 324 -10.69 -7.75 12.08
C ASN A 324 -10.56 -6.45 11.29
N LEU A 325 -10.76 -6.50 9.96
CA LEU A 325 -10.57 -5.36 9.07
C LEU A 325 -11.85 -4.54 8.93
N ILE A 326 -11.75 -3.23 9.07
CA ILE A 326 -12.79 -2.25 8.77
C ILE A 326 -12.19 -1.29 7.74
N ILE A 327 -12.56 -1.46 6.47
CA ILE A 327 -11.90 -0.80 5.34
C ILE A 327 -12.83 0.19 4.64
N GLY A 328 -12.31 1.39 4.39
CA GLY A 328 -13.04 2.50 3.78
C GLY A 328 -12.55 2.74 2.36
N HIS A 329 -13.48 2.87 1.42
CA HIS A 329 -13.18 2.99 0.00
C HIS A 329 -14.04 4.02 -0.71
N GLN A 330 -13.51 4.63 -1.77
CA GLN A 330 -14.24 5.62 -2.56
C GLN A 330 -15.00 5.01 -3.73
N TYR A 331 -14.32 4.27 -4.61
CA TYR A 331 -14.90 3.70 -5.84
C TYR A 331 -14.08 2.50 -6.34
N ILE A 332 -14.73 1.52 -6.96
CA ILE A 332 -14.19 0.17 -7.18
C ILE A 332 -12.98 0.16 -8.13
N GLU A 333 -12.98 1.03 -9.14
CA GLU A 333 -11.94 1.10 -10.18
C GLU A 333 -10.52 1.36 -9.64
N GLN A 334 -10.36 1.83 -8.40
CA GLN A 334 -9.03 2.02 -7.78
C GLN A 334 -8.36 0.71 -7.34
N LEU A 335 -9.08 -0.42 -7.42
CA LEU A 335 -8.59 -1.71 -6.98
C LEU A 335 -8.18 -2.59 -8.15
N ASP A 336 -7.06 -3.26 -7.99
CA ASP A 336 -6.70 -4.38 -8.86
C ASP A 336 -7.75 -5.49 -8.73
N GLU A 337 -7.99 -6.21 -9.84
CA GLU A 337 -9.01 -7.27 -9.92
C GLU A 337 -8.89 -8.30 -8.79
N LEU A 338 -7.66 -8.71 -8.44
CA LEU A 338 -7.40 -9.66 -7.36
C LEU A 338 -7.82 -9.13 -5.99
N VAL A 339 -7.57 -7.85 -5.70
CA VAL A 339 -7.94 -7.25 -4.43
C VAL A 339 -9.44 -7.02 -4.37
N CYS A 340 -10.05 -6.56 -5.48
CA CYS A 340 -11.49 -6.41 -5.61
C CYS A 340 -12.21 -7.74 -5.30
N ALA A 341 -11.81 -8.83 -5.96
CA ALA A 341 -12.35 -10.16 -5.73
C ALA A 341 -12.17 -10.62 -4.27
N ALA A 342 -11.02 -10.34 -3.66
CA ALA A 342 -10.75 -10.70 -2.27
C ALA A 342 -11.60 -9.90 -1.26
N VAL A 343 -11.91 -8.63 -1.55
CA VAL A 343 -12.79 -7.81 -0.71
C VAL A 343 -14.21 -8.37 -0.74
N PHE A 344 -14.81 -8.49 -1.92
CA PHE A 344 -16.20 -8.93 -2.03
C PHE A 344 -16.39 -10.42 -1.69
N GLY A 345 -15.35 -11.25 -1.84
CA GLY A 345 -15.41 -12.67 -1.47
C GLY A 345 -15.28 -12.97 0.02
N ASN A 346 -14.68 -12.06 0.82
CA ASN A 346 -14.37 -12.34 2.23
C ASN A 346 -15.05 -11.41 3.23
N VAL A 347 -15.59 -10.27 2.79
CA VAL A 347 -16.27 -9.33 3.69
C VAL A 347 -17.69 -9.80 3.99
N GLY A 348 -18.01 -9.92 5.29
CA GLY A 348 -19.32 -10.32 5.78
C GLY A 348 -20.32 -9.19 5.94
N THR A 349 -19.85 -7.95 6.14
CA THR A 349 -20.72 -6.77 6.26
C THR A 349 -20.36 -5.70 5.24
N LEU A 350 -21.33 -5.34 4.40
CA LEU A 350 -21.20 -4.32 3.36
C LEU A 350 -22.03 -3.10 3.74
N VAL A 351 -21.40 -1.93 3.80
CA VAL A 351 -22.05 -0.64 4.06
C VAL A 351 -21.80 0.29 2.88
N LEU A 352 -22.87 0.62 2.17
CA LEU A 352 -22.86 1.41 0.97
C LEU A 352 -23.41 2.80 1.28
N PHE A 353 -22.56 3.80 1.14
CA PHE A 353 -22.95 5.21 1.05
C PHE A 353 -23.15 5.57 -0.42
N ARG A 354 -23.58 6.80 -0.70
CA ARG A 354 -23.74 7.28 -2.08
C ARG A 354 -22.49 7.03 -2.95
N ILE A 355 -22.69 6.36 -4.08
CA ILE A 355 -21.64 5.95 -5.05
C ILE A 355 -21.80 6.61 -6.42
N GLY A 356 -20.90 6.29 -7.36
CA GLY A 356 -21.02 6.65 -8.78
C GLY A 356 -21.89 5.65 -9.55
N ALA A 357 -22.29 6.02 -10.78
CA ALA A 357 -23.11 5.15 -11.64
C ALA A 357 -22.37 3.86 -12.03
N ALA A 358 -21.09 3.95 -12.38
CA ALA A 358 -20.28 2.77 -12.73
C ALA A 358 -20.16 1.77 -11.58
N ASP A 359 -19.96 2.26 -10.35
CA ASP A 359 -19.94 1.39 -9.16
C ASP A 359 -21.33 0.81 -8.85
N ALA A 360 -22.40 1.56 -9.17
CA ALA A 360 -23.77 1.15 -8.89
C ALA A 360 -24.20 -0.02 -9.76
N GLU A 361 -23.82 -0.05 -11.04
CA GLU A 361 -24.05 -1.19 -11.93
C GLU A 361 -23.46 -2.49 -11.34
N PHE A 362 -22.23 -2.42 -10.84
CA PHE A 362 -21.58 -3.57 -10.19
C PHE A 362 -22.27 -3.94 -8.87
N LEU A 363 -22.51 -2.95 -7.99
CA LEU A 363 -23.01 -3.19 -6.64
C LEU A 363 -24.50 -3.51 -6.58
N ALA A 364 -25.32 -3.11 -7.56
CA ALA A 364 -26.74 -3.41 -7.57
C ALA A 364 -27.01 -4.93 -7.51
N THR A 365 -26.15 -5.74 -8.13
CA THR A 365 -26.24 -7.20 -8.07
C THR A 365 -26.15 -7.76 -6.64
N GLU A 366 -25.38 -7.12 -5.76
CA GLU A 366 -25.25 -7.50 -4.36
C GLU A 366 -26.48 -7.16 -3.52
N PHE A 367 -27.22 -6.13 -3.93
CA PHE A 367 -28.39 -5.59 -3.21
C PHE A 367 -29.73 -6.02 -3.84
N ALA A 368 -29.68 -6.73 -4.96
CA ALA A 368 -30.86 -7.28 -5.61
C ALA A 368 -31.59 -8.30 -4.70
N PRO A 369 -32.94 -8.39 -4.79
CA PRO A 369 -33.85 -7.61 -5.63
C PRO A 369 -34.37 -6.33 -4.95
N TYR A 370 -33.75 -5.87 -3.85
CA TYR A 370 -34.35 -4.84 -2.98
C TYR A 370 -34.04 -3.41 -3.39
N PHE A 371 -32.87 -3.17 -3.98
CA PHE A 371 -32.42 -1.86 -4.41
C PHE A 371 -31.96 -1.90 -5.86
N GLU A 372 -32.27 -0.84 -6.60
CA GLU A 372 -31.85 -0.63 -7.98
C GLU A 372 -30.65 0.33 -8.04
N GLU A 373 -29.98 0.42 -9.19
CA GLU A 373 -28.82 1.31 -9.38
C GLU A 373 -29.13 2.77 -9.03
N GLU A 374 -30.33 3.23 -9.41
CA GLU A 374 -30.79 4.59 -9.15
C GLU A 374 -30.86 4.89 -7.65
N ASP A 375 -31.25 3.92 -6.82
CA ASP A 375 -31.30 4.07 -5.36
C ASP A 375 -29.89 4.33 -4.80
N LEU A 376 -28.91 3.54 -5.25
CA LEU A 376 -27.52 3.62 -4.76
C LEU A 376 -26.86 4.97 -5.09
N VAL A 377 -27.21 5.55 -6.24
CA VAL A 377 -26.69 6.85 -6.71
C VAL A 377 -27.38 8.04 -6.03
N ASN A 378 -28.64 7.89 -5.65
CA ASN A 378 -29.48 8.96 -5.09
C ASN A 378 -29.49 9.03 -3.55
N LEU A 379 -28.76 8.15 -2.86
CA LEU A 379 -28.57 8.19 -1.41
C LEU A 379 -28.18 9.59 -0.90
N ALA A 380 -28.88 10.04 0.15
CA ALA A 380 -28.56 11.29 0.83
C ALA A 380 -27.31 11.16 1.71
N LYS A 381 -26.76 12.30 2.12
CA LYS A 381 -25.60 12.34 3.03
C LYS A 381 -25.95 11.64 4.35
N TYR A 382 -25.04 10.78 4.85
CA TYR A 382 -25.19 9.97 6.06
C TYR A 382 -26.17 8.80 5.97
N ASP A 383 -26.97 8.72 4.91
CA ASP A 383 -27.79 7.55 4.63
C ASP A 383 -26.97 6.47 3.93
N THR A 384 -27.35 5.23 4.23
CA THR A 384 -26.64 4.04 3.78
C THR A 384 -27.61 2.92 3.44
N TYR A 385 -27.21 2.09 2.48
CA TYR A 385 -27.73 0.74 2.34
C TYR A 385 -26.71 -0.24 2.85
N MET A 386 -27.14 -1.30 3.53
CA MET A 386 -26.21 -2.28 4.05
C MET A 386 -26.74 -3.71 4.04
N LYS A 387 -25.80 -4.65 3.97
CA LYS A 387 -25.97 -6.06 4.28
C LYS A 387 -25.19 -6.31 5.56
N LEU A 388 -25.91 -6.45 6.66
CA LEU A 388 -25.30 -6.63 7.97
C LEU A 388 -25.15 -8.12 8.25
N MET A 389 -23.98 -8.53 8.73
CA MET A 389 -23.81 -9.87 9.29
C MET A 389 -24.44 -9.89 10.68
N ILE A 390 -25.40 -10.81 10.88
CA ILE A 390 -26.10 -11.00 12.15
C ILE A 390 -26.01 -12.48 12.53
N ASP A 391 -25.27 -12.77 13.60
CA ASP A 391 -25.06 -14.15 14.09
C ASP A 391 -24.54 -15.10 12.99
N GLY A 392 -23.64 -14.58 12.15
CA GLY A 392 -23.03 -15.30 11.03
C GLY A 392 -23.89 -15.45 9.77
N VAL A 393 -25.10 -14.87 9.74
CA VAL A 393 -26.02 -14.90 8.59
C VAL A 393 -26.18 -13.50 8.00
N SER A 394 -26.06 -13.37 6.67
CA SER A 394 -26.17 -12.06 6.03
C SER A 394 -27.63 -11.65 6.07
N SER A 395 -27.90 -10.44 6.56
CA SER A 395 -29.23 -9.86 6.48
C SER A 395 -29.64 -9.65 5.02
N ASN A 396 -30.95 -9.54 4.80
CA ASN A 396 -31.43 -8.87 3.60
C ASN A 396 -30.91 -7.43 3.59
N PRO A 397 -30.63 -6.85 2.42
CA PRO A 397 -30.33 -5.44 2.29
C PRO A 397 -31.39 -4.54 2.94
N PHE A 398 -30.96 -3.52 3.67
CA PHE A 398 -31.87 -2.53 4.26
C PHE A 398 -31.25 -1.14 4.33
N SER A 399 -32.09 -0.13 4.52
CA SER A 399 -31.71 1.26 4.65
C SER A 399 -31.48 1.66 6.12
N ALA A 400 -30.47 2.50 6.34
CA ALA A 400 -30.16 3.04 7.65
C ALA A 400 -29.47 4.40 7.53
N THR A 401 -29.49 5.15 8.62
CA THR A 401 -28.77 6.42 8.74
C THR A 401 -27.63 6.23 9.74
N THR A 402 -26.43 6.66 9.38
CA THR A 402 -25.27 6.59 10.26
C THR A 402 -25.44 7.49 11.48
N LEU A 403 -24.84 7.08 12.61
CA LEU A 403 -24.87 7.90 13.82
C LEU A 403 -24.09 9.20 13.61
N LEU A 404 -24.57 10.27 14.24
CA LEU A 404 -23.82 11.52 14.34
C LEU A 404 -22.48 11.29 15.04
N PRO A 405 -21.45 12.11 14.75
CA PRO A 405 -20.20 12.05 15.50
C PRO A 405 -20.48 12.13 17.00
N LEU A 406 -19.79 11.30 17.79
CA LEU A 406 -19.84 11.40 19.25
C LEU A 406 -19.51 12.84 19.66
N GLY A 407 -20.47 13.50 20.30
CA GLY A 407 -20.36 14.92 20.66
C GLY A 407 -19.33 15.18 21.77
N GLN A 408 -19.26 16.43 22.23
CA GLN A 408 -18.35 16.88 23.31
C GLN A 408 -18.42 16.05 24.61
N ALA A 409 -19.50 15.29 24.84
CA ALA A 409 -19.65 14.46 26.03
C ALA A 409 -18.57 13.37 26.16
N VAL A 410 -18.00 12.90 25.04
CA VAL A 410 -16.95 11.86 25.02
C VAL A 410 -15.56 12.47 24.82
N TYR A 411 -15.49 13.78 24.59
CA TYR A 411 -14.25 14.50 24.38
C TYR A 411 -13.43 14.50 25.67
N THR A 412 -12.18 14.04 25.58
CA THR A 412 -11.28 13.92 26.74
C THR A 412 -10.22 15.02 26.79
N GLY A 413 -9.89 15.62 25.65
CA GLY A 413 -8.85 16.65 25.53
C GLY A 413 -7.45 16.17 25.90
N ASN A 414 -7.19 14.86 25.87
CA ASN A 414 -5.91 14.28 26.27
C ASN A 414 -4.85 14.26 25.16
N LYS A 415 -5.12 14.83 23.98
CA LYS A 415 -4.26 14.77 22.78
C LYS A 415 -2.79 15.05 23.08
N ASP A 416 -2.48 16.19 23.70
CA ASP A 416 -1.09 16.58 23.98
C ASP A 416 -0.39 15.62 24.95
N LYS A 417 -1.13 15.13 25.96
CA LYS A 417 -0.61 14.15 26.92
C LYS A 417 -0.31 12.82 26.25
N VAL A 418 -1.20 12.37 25.37
CA VAL A 418 -1.01 11.13 24.59
C VAL A 418 0.22 11.23 23.71
N ILE A 419 0.39 12.34 22.98
CA ILE A 419 1.55 12.55 22.11
C ILE A 419 2.84 12.56 22.94
N ALA A 420 2.86 13.27 24.07
CA ALA A 420 4.04 13.32 24.95
C ALA A 420 4.43 11.93 25.49
N VAL A 421 3.47 11.16 26.01
CA VAL A 421 3.72 9.80 26.54
C VAL A 421 4.16 8.85 25.43
N SER A 422 3.56 8.94 24.24
CA SER A 422 3.97 8.13 23.09
C SER A 422 5.40 8.45 22.65
N ARG A 423 5.79 9.73 22.61
CA ARG A 423 7.16 10.16 22.29
C ARG A 423 8.18 9.62 23.28
N GLU A 424 7.89 9.74 24.58
CA GLU A 424 8.79 9.28 25.64
C GLU A 424 9.06 7.76 25.57
N ARG A 425 8.03 6.97 25.22
CA ARG A 425 8.13 5.50 25.17
C ARG A 425 8.71 4.97 23.87
N TYR A 426 8.29 5.51 22.73
CA TYR A 426 8.50 4.88 21.42
C TYR A 426 9.39 5.67 20.48
N ALA A 427 9.73 6.93 20.78
CA ALA A 427 10.56 7.76 19.92
C ALA A 427 11.93 8.05 20.53
N LYS A 428 12.86 8.53 19.70
CA LYS A 428 14.18 9.01 20.14
C LYS A 428 14.42 10.41 19.57
N PRO A 429 15.19 11.26 20.28
CA PRO A 429 15.58 12.56 19.74
C PRO A 429 16.31 12.42 18.41
N ARG A 430 15.96 13.29 17.47
CA ARG A 430 16.50 13.34 16.10
C ARG A 430 18.03 13.25 16.05
N ASP A 431 18.73 14.04 16.84
CA ASP A 431 20.20 14.12 16.80
C ASP A 431 20.86 12.76 17.08
N VAL A 432 20.32 12.02 18.06
CA VAL A 432 20.78 10.67 18.41
C VAL A 432 20.54 9.67 17.28
N VAL A 433 19.44 9.85 16.53
CA VAL A 433 19.08 8.98 15.40
C VAL A 433 19.96 9.27 14.19
N GLU A 434 20.14 10.54 13.84
CA GLU A 434 20.99 10.94 12.70
C GLU A 434 22.46 10.57 12.91
N ASP A 435 22.98 10.71 14.13
CA ASP A 435 24.34 10.26 14.48
C ASP A 435 24.51 8.74 14.27
N LYS A 436 23.54 7.95 14.72
CA LYS A 436 23.56 6.49 14.55
C LYS A 436 23.47 6.09 13.08
N ILE A 437 22.60 6.74 12.32
CA ILE A 437 22.45 6.48 10.88
C ILE A 437 23.72 6.85 10.13
N SER A 438 24.37 7.97 10.46
CA SER A 438 25.61 8.41 9.81
C SER A 438 26.77 7.45 10.08
N ARG A 439 26.91 6.99 11.33
CA ARG A 439 27.87 5.92 11.69
C ARG A 439 27.57 4.61 10.96
N TRP A 440 26.31 4.24 10.84
CA TRP A 440 25.88 3.02 10.17
C TRP A 440 26.10 3.09 8.65
N SER A 441 25.82 4.23 8.01
CA SER A 441 25.93 4.41 6.56
C SER A 441 27.38 4.55 6.08
N GLY A 442 28.32 4.78 7.00
CA GLY A 442 29.72 5.08 6.68
C GLY A 442 29.93 6.51 6.18
N MET A 443 28.91 7.37 6.27
CA MET A 443 29.02 8.80 6.02
C MET A 443 29.50 9.49 7.30
N VAL A 444 30.78 9.32 7.65
CA VAL A 444 31.39 10.20 8.63
C VAL A 444 31.64 11.54 7.93
N ILE A 445 30.95 12.60 8.36
CA ILE A 445 31.39 13.96 8.06
C ILE A 445 32.64 14.16 8.93
N GLU A 446 33.82 13.97 8.34
CA GLU A 446 35.09 14.38 8.95
C GLU A 446 35.06 15.91 9.10
N GLY A 447 34.61 16.37 10.26
CA GLY A 447 34.34 17.78 10.49
C GLY A 447 33.90 18.09 11.91
N LYS A 448 34.50 17.43 12.90
CA LYS A 448 34.58 17.87 14.30
C LYS A 448 35.53 16.93 15.05
N GLU A 449 36.80 16.95 14.65
CA GLU A 449 37.87 16.62 15.60
C GLU A 449 38.01 17.80 16.57
N GLY A 450 37.29 17.70 17.69
CA GLY A 450 37.59 18.44 18.90
C GLY A 450 38.06 17.42 19.93
N SER A 451 39.36 17.43 20.20
CA SER A 451 40.09 16.70 21.25
C SER A 451 39.23 16.14 22.39
N GLY A 452 39.16 14.82 22.49
CA GLY A 452 38.65 14.11 23.66
C GLY A 452 39.73 13.19 24.22
N GLU A 453 40.40 13.64 25.27
CA GLU A 453 41.09 12.76 26.21
C GLU A 453 40.08 11.83 26.89
N GLU A 454 40.54 10.61 27.15
CA GLU A 454 39.81 9.55 27.86
C GLU A 454 39.44 10.00 29.28
N GLY A 455 38.19 9.78 29.68
CA GLY A 455 37.73 10.08 31.04
C GLY A 455 36.46 9.34 31.42
N GLU A 456 36.59 8.50 32.44
CA GLU A 456 35.62 7.53 32.96
C GLU A 456 34.26 8.10 33.41
N ALA A 457 33.26 7.23 33.38
CA ALA A 457 31.91 7.47 33.89
C ALA A 457 31.85 7.65 35.42
N ARG A 458 31.06 8.62 35.91
CA ARG A 458 30.33 8.59 37.19
C ARG A 458 29.23 9.70 37.27
N PRO A 459 28.23 9.56 38.16
CA PRO A 459 26.82 9.82 37.85
C PRO A 459 26.27 11.20 38.22
N ALA A 460 25.06 11.43 37.73
CA ALA A 460 24.25 12.65 37.80
C ALA A 460 24.10 13.28 39.19
N ARG A 461 24.12 14.62 39.21
CA ARG A 461 23.52 15.47 40.25
C ARG A 461 22.60 16.50 39.61
N SER A 462 21.46 16.68 40.28
CA SER A 462 20.39 17.64 40.06
C SER A 462 20.78 19.09 40.34
N ILE A 463 19.98 20.03 39.83
CA ILE A 463 19.58 21.38 40.36
C ILE A 463 19.19 22.21 39.11
N SER A 464 17.90 22.41 38.79
CA SER A 464 16.99 23.46 39.28
C SER A 464 17.55 24.89 39.21
N ASP A 465 16.78 25.76 38.55
CA ASP A 465 16.88 27.23 38.51
C ASP A 465 17.99 27.85 37.64
N TYR A 466 17.61 28.51 36.55
CA TYR A 466 17.39 29.97 36.55
C TYR A 466 16.82 30.48 35.22
N LYS A 467 15.84 31.37 35.36
CA LYS A 467 15.19 32.18 34.32
C LYS A 467 16.07 33.38 33.92
N LYS A 468 15.87 33.79 32.65
CA LYS A 468 15.91 35.14 32.04
C LYS A 468 17.07 35.52 31.09
N PRO A 469 16.77 36.39 30.09
CA PRO A 469 17.40 36.43 28.77
C PRO A 469 18.52 37.47 28.70
N PHE A 470 19.46 37.28 27.77
CA PHE A 470 20.46 38.29 27.43
C PHE A 470 20.45 38.64 25.95
N ASP A 471 20.40 39.95 25.73
CA ASP A 471 20.48 40.69 24.48
C ASP A 471 21.76 40.39 23.70
N ARG A 472 21.63 40.32 22.36
CA ARG A 472 22.76 40.26 21.42
C ARG A 472 23.23 41.67 21.06
N PRO A 473 24.53 42.01 21.21
CA PRO A 473 25.12 43.12 20.49
C PRO A 473 25.47 42.71 19.04
N ALA A 474 25.42 43.72 18.16
CA ALA A 474 25.59 43.62 16.71
C ALA A 474 26.98 43.14 16.25
N ALA A 475 27.00 42.40 15.14
CA ALA A 475 28.21 42.00 14.41
C ALA A 475 28.64 43.10 13.41
N PRO A 476 29.96 43.32 13.21
CA PRO A 476 30.45 44.30 12.24
C PRO A 476 30.38 43.76 10.79
N SER A 477 29.96 44.65 9.89
CA SER A 477 29.87 44.45 8.44
C SER A 477 31.24 44.55 7.76
N LEU A 478 31.59 43.56 6.93
CA LEU A 478 32.66 43.67 5.93
C LEU A 478 32.09 43.37 4.55
N THR A 479 32.09 44.40 3.70
CA THR A 479 31.76 44.37 2.27
C THR A 479 32.99 43.97 1.45
N PRO A 480 32.83 43.20 0.35
CA PRO A 480 33.82 43.16 -0.72
C PRO A 480 33.38 44.02 -1.91
N SER A 481 34.20 45.02 -2.22
CA SER A 481 34.14 45.90 -3.39
C SER A 481 34.48 45.20 -4.71
N ARG A 482 33.74 45.57 -5.77
CA ARG A 482 33.87 45.11 -7.16
C ARG A 482 34.87 46.00 -7.93
N PRO A 483 35.78 45.47 -8.77
CA PRO A 483 36.48 46.25 -9.79
C PRO A 483 35.83 46.10 -11.20
N PRO A 484 36.09 47.04 -12.13
CA PRO A 484 35.29 47.24 -13.35
C PRO A 484 35.79 46.45 -14.58
N MET A 485 34.90 46.36 -15.58
CA MET A 485 35.16 45.83 -16.92
C MET A 485 36.01 46.78 -17.78
N SER A 486 37.01 46.25 -18.50
CA SER A 486 37.34 46.67 -19.88
C SER A 486 38.24 45.65 -20.61
N ASP A 487 37.93 45.49 -21.90
CA ASP A 487 38.77 45.06 -23.03
C ASP A 487 39.24 43.60 -23.20
N ARG A 488 38.57 42.92 -24.14
CA ARG A 488 38.98 41.68 -24.81
C ARG A 488 39.82 41.99 -26.06
N PRO A 489 40.89 41.21 -26.33
CA PRO A 489 41.32 40.91 -27.68
C PRO A 489 41.00 39.45 -28.09
N ALA A 490 41.00 39.24 -29.41
CA ALA A 490 40.40 38.13 -30.13
C ALA A 490 41.24 36.84 -30.25
N ALA A 491 40.51 35.74 -30.45
CA ALA A 491 40.78 34.53 -31.25
C ALA A 491 42.08 33.71 -31.06
N ALA A 492 41.90 32.44 -30.65
CA ALA A 492 42.67 31.30 -31.18
C ALA A 492 41.87 29.98 -30.99
N GLU A 493 41.51 29.34 -32.10
CA GLU A 493 40.82 28.05 -32.20
C GLU A 493 41.79 26.85 -32.23
N ARG A 494 41.31 25.65 -31.86
CA ARG A 494 41.63 24.30 -32.42
C ARG A 494 40.93 23.18 -31.62
N PRO A 495 40.65 21.97 -32.18
CA PRO A 495 39.72 21.66 -33.27
C PRO A 495 38.65 20.61 -32.84
N VAL A 496 37.44 20.68 -33.40
CA VAL A 496 36.37 19.67 -33.21
C VAL A 496 36.36 18.67 -34.37
N ARG A 497 36.36 17.37 -34.03
CA ARG A 497 36.27 16.24 -34.97
C ARG A 497 34.94 16.28 -35.75
N THR A 498 35.04 16.18 -37.07
CA THR A 498 33.93 16.10 -38.02
C THR A 498 33.34 14.69 -38.08
N SER A 499 32.02 14.58 -37.91
CA SER A 499 31.23 13.48 -38.46
C SER A 499 29.98 14.08 -39.09
N ALA A 500 30.06 14.38 -40.39
CA ALA A 500 28.97 14.93 -41.17
C ALA A 500 27.92 13.85 -41.44
N LYS A 501 26.70 14.01 -40.88
CA LYS A 501 25.49 13.36 -41.38
C LYS A 501 24.81 14.32 -42.37
N PRO A 502 24.29 13.85 -43.52
CA PRO A 502 23.64 14.74 -44.49
C PRO A 502 22.36 15.34 -43.89
N GLY A 503 22.25 16.68 -43.93
CA GLY A 503 21.07 17.41 -43.49
C GLY A 503 19.93 17.29 -44.51
N PHE A 504 18.72 17.06 -44.04
CA PHE A 504 17.50 17.07 -44.87
C PHE A 504 16.96 18.49 -44.98
N LYS A 505 16.79 18.98 -46.21
CA LYS A 505 16.19 20.30 -46.48
C LYS A 505 14.67 20.21 -46.38
N VAL A 506 14.09 20.98 -45.49
CA VAL A 506 12.63 21.07 -45.29
C VAL A 506 12.20 22.51 -45.08
N ASN A 507 10.96 22.83 -45.45
CA ASN A 507 10.43 24.17 -45.25
C ASN A 507 9.88 24.31 -43.83
N CYS A 508 10.19 25.43 -43.19
CA CYS A 508 9.63 25.80 -41.90
C CYS A 508 8.10 25.90 -42.01
N TYR A 509 7.38 25.28 -41.08
CA TYR A 509 5.92 25.31 -41.02
C TYR A 509 5.36 26.73 -40.83
N GLU A 510 6.08 27.58 -40.09
CA GLU A 510 5.59 28.92 -39.72
C GLU A 510 5.90 29.99 -40.76
N CYS A 511 7.12 29.99 -41.31
CA CYS A 511 7.59 31.06 -42.21
C CYS A 511 7.89 30.59 -43.64
N GLY A 512 7.75 29.29 -43.93
CA GLY A 512 8.02 28.71 -45.24
C GLY A 512 9.50 28.65 -45.65
N GLN A 513 10.42 29.21 -44.85
CA GLN A 513 11.85 29.23 -45.20
C GLN A 513 12.47 27.83 -45.16
N GLN A 514 13.28 27.51 -46.18
CA GLN A 514 13.99 26.24 -46.28
C GLN A 514 15.09 26.16 -45.20
N THR A 515 15.07 25.10 -44.40
CA THR A 515 15.98 24.86 -43.29
C THR A 515 16.53 23.43 -43.33
N GLU A 516 17.75 23.24 -42.85
CA GLU A 516 18.42 21.93 -42.84
C GLU A 516 18.35 21.31 -41.44
N ILE A 517 17.83 20.08 -41.36
CA ILE A 517 17.72 19.31 -40.11
C ILE A 517 18.50 18.00 -40.18
N PRO A 518 19.07 17.52 -39.06
CA PRO A 518 19.93 16.34 -39.03
C PRO A 518 19.17 14.99 -38.96
N PHE A 519 17.83 15.01 -39.07
CA PHE A 519 16.97 13.84 -38.99
C PHE A 519 15.93 13.83 -40.13
N LYS A 520 15.46 12.63 -40.51
CA LYS A 520 14.47 12.47 -41.58
C LYS A 520 13.09 12.95 -41.07
N PRO A 521 12.39 13.84 -41.79
CA PRO A 521 11.03 14.28 -41.43
C PRO A 521 10.03 13.12 -41.51
N ASP A 522 9.20 12.95 -40.48
CA ASP A 522 8.15 11.89 -40.43
C ASP A 522 6.81 12.34 -41.06
N GLY A 523 6.70 13.58 -41.55
CA GLY A 523 5.51 14.13 -42.20
C GLY A 523 4.33 14.47 -41.28
N LEU A 524 4.32 13.97 -40.03
CA LEU A 524 3.23 14.16 -39.07
C LEU A 524 3.41 15.38 -38.14
N ARG A 525 4.63 15.88 -37.98
CA ARG A 525 4.98 16.93 -37.01
C ARG A 525 5.46 18.20 -37.72
N PRO A 526 4.98 19.39 -37.33
CA PRO A 526 5.45 20.64 -37.92
C PRO A 526 6.92 20.87 -37.54
N ILE A 527 7.74 21.21 -38.55
CA ILE A 527 9.17 21.48 -38.39
C ILE A 527 9.39 22.99 -38.49
N TYR A 528 10.15 23.58 -37.58
CA TYR A 528 10.39 25.02 -37.51
C TYR A 528 11.86 25.35 -37.78
N CYS A 529 12.12 26.48 -38.43
CA CYS A 529 13.48 27.04 -38.50
C CYS A 529 13.92 27.56 -37.13
N LYS A 530 15.23 27.77 -36.95
CA LYS A 530 15.81 28.19 -35.65
C LYS A 530 15.14 29.44 -35.07
N THR A 531 14.81 30.42 -35.90
CA THR A 531 14.20 31.69 -35.46
C THR A 531 12.75 31.52 -35.02
N CYS A 532 11.94 30.76 -35.78
CA CYS A 532 10.55 30.47 -35.40
C CYS A 532 10.48 29.55 -34.18
N PHE A 533 11.35 28.55 -34.08
CA PHE A 533 11.42 27.67 -32.91
C PHE A 533 11.78 28.43 -31.63
N GLN A 534 12.69 29.40 -31.72
CA GLN A 534 13.09 30.23 -30.59
C GLN A 534 11.95 31.16 -30.13
N LYS A 535 11.20 31.74 -31.07
CA LYS A 535 10.00 32.53 -30.75
C LYS A 535 8.88 31.70 -30.12
N ILE A 536 8.70 30.44 -30.52
CA ILE A 536 7.75 29.51 -29.87
C ILE A 536 8.21 29.20 -28.44
N ARG A 537 9.52 28.98 -28.22
CA ARG A 537 10.09 28.71 -26.89
C ARG A 537 9.99 29.90 -25.94
N GLU A 538 10.05 31.12 -26.49
CA GLU A 538 9.89 32.38 -25.76
C GLU A 538 8.41 32.79 -25.61
N GLY A 539 7.46 31.98 -26.10
CA GLY A 539 6.02 32.22 -25.96
C GLY A 539 5.45 33.33 -26.87
N LEU A 540 6.26 33.81 -27.81
CA LEU A 540 5.90 34.89 -28.76
C LEU A 540 5.11 34.39 -29.98
N LEU A 541 5.05 33.06 -30.19
CA LEU A 541 4.27 32.39 -31.24
C LEU A 541 3.62 31.12 -30.69
N HIS A 542 2.37 30.84 -31.08
CA HIS A 542 1.71 29.58 -30.73
C HIS A 542 2.27 28.45 -31.60
N GLY A 543 3.01 27.52 -30.97
CA GLY A 543 3.44 26.30 -31.64
C GLY A 543 2.23 25.45 -32.03
N GLY A 544 2.13 25.07 -33.31
CA GLY A 544 1.06 24.25 -33.88
C GLY A 544 1.07 22.79 -33.42
N GLY A 545 1.13 22.57 -32.10
CA GLY A 545 1.20 21.26 -31.45
C GLY A 545 0.46 21.28 -30.12
N GLY A 546 -0.87 21.45 -30.17
CA GLY A 546 -1.73 21.38 -28.99
C GLY A 546 -3.20 21.66 -29.30
N LYS A 547 -3.95 20.60 -29.64
CA LYS A 547 -5.43 20.51 -29.72
C LYS A 547 -6.15 21.55 -30.61
N ALA A 548 -6.17 21.30 -31.92
CA ALA A 548 -7.25 21.74 -32.81
C ALA A 548 -7.47 20.73 -33.94
N GLU A 549 -8.73 20.28 -34.04
CA GLU A 549 -9.40 19.82 -35.27
C GLU A 549 -8.80 18.61 -36.03
N LEU A 550 -9.13 17.41 -35.56
CA LEU A 550 -9.43 16.30 -36.47
C LEU A 550 -10.75 16.64 -37.21
N LYS A 551 -10.67 17.51 -38.21
CA LYS A 551 -11.67 17.55 -39.29
C LYS A 551 -11.19 16.61 -40.40
N GLU A 552 -11.99 15.57 -40.60
CA GLU A 552 -12.15 14.80 -41.83
C GLU A 552 -10.88 14.20 -42.44
N ALA A 553 -10.30 13.23 -41.72
CA ALA A 553 -9.74 12.08 -42.41
C ALA A 553 -10.93 11.29 -42.99
N LYS A 554 -11.06 11.32 -44.32
CA LYS A 554 -11.97 10.54 -45.17
C LYS A 554 -12.56 9.32 -44.46
N GLU A 555 -13.89 9.33 -44.34
CA GLU A 555 -14.70 8.14 -44.08
C GLU A 555 -14.22 6.99 -44.96
N VAL A 556 -13.55 6.01 -44.36
CA VAL A 556 -13.66 4.65 -44.83
C VAL A 556 -15.07 4.25 -44.41
N LYS A 557 -15.99 4.19 -45.37
CA LYS A 557 -17.31 3.58 -45.16
C LYS A 557 -17.09 2.25 -44.44
N PRO A 558 -17.84 1.94 -43.37
CA PRO A 558 -17.87 0.57 -42.91
C PRO A 558 -18.35 -0.26 -44.11
N GLU A 559 -17.53 -1.22 -44.55
CA GLU A 559 -18.08 -2.31 -45.34
C GLU A 559 -19.21 -2.90 -44.49
N GLU A 560 -20.43 -2.86 -45.03
CA GLU A 560 -21.57 -3.59 -44.49
C GLU A 560 -21.09 -5.02 -44.20
N GLN A 561 -20.99 -5.37 -42.92
CA GLN A 561 -20.91 -6.76 -42.54
C GLN A 561 -22.23 -7.38 -43.01
N LYS A 562 -22.20 -8.06 -44.15
CA LYS A 562 -23.30 -8.90 -44.60
C LYS A 562 -23.53 -9.95 -43.53
N GLU A 563 -24.57 -9.74 -42.74
CA GLU A 563 -25.14 -10.77 -41.89
C GLU A 563 -25.55 -11.93 -42.80
N ILE A 564 -24.80 -13.02 -42.71
CA ILE A 564 -25.15 -14.29 -43.34
C ILE A 564 -25.88 -15.13 -42.31
N SER A 565 -27.04 -15.65 -42.70
CA SER A 565 -27.79 -16.62 -41.91
C SER A 565 -26.91 -17.83 -41.58
N LEU A 566 -27.14 -18.44 -40.41
CA LEU A 566 -26.50 -19.69 -39.96
C LEU A 566 -26.57 -20.82 -41.01
N THR A 567 -27.62 -20.84 -41.84
CA THR A 567 -27.77 -21.80 -42.95
C THR A 567 -26.82 -21.56 -44.12
N ASP A 568 -26.36 -20.33 -44.31
CA ASP A 568 -25.44 -19.95 -45.39
C ASP A 568 -23.96 -20.04 -44.95
N ALA A 569 -23.70 -19.89 -43.64
CA ALA A 569 -22.38 -20.09 -43.06
C ALA A 569 -21.92 -21.56 -43.10
N LEU A 570 -22.85 -22.52 -42.94
CA LEU A 570 -22.58 -23.96 -42.97
C LEU A 570 -22.24 -24.52 -44.37
N LYS A 571 -22.42 -23.72 -45.43
CA LYS A 571 -22.13 -24.11 -46.82
C LYS A 571 -20.79 -23.60 -47.35
N LYS A 572 -20.03 -22.85 -46.55
CA LYS A 572 -18.70 -22.34 -46.95
C LYS A 572 -17.59 -23.30 -46.53
N ASP A 573 -16.65 -23.55 -47.44
CA ASP A 573 -15.48 -24.38 -47.17
C ASP A 573 -14.51 -23.69 -46.18
N PRO A 574 -13.81 -24.46 -45.32
CA PRO A 574 -12.89 -23.91 -44.34
C PRO A 574 -11.65 -23.29 -45.00
N GLN A 575 -11.30 -22.06 -44.57
CA GLN A 575 -10.05 -21.41 -44.99
C GLN A 575 -8.89 -21.85 -44.10
N SER A 576 -7.78 -22.26 -44.73
CA SER A 576 -6.51 -22.60 -44.06
C SER A 576 -5.67 -21.35 -43.81
N PHE A 577 -5.14 -21.20 -42.59
CA PHE A 577 -4.19 -20.14 -42.25
C PHE A 577 -2.76 -20.59 -42.58
N ASP A 578 -2.14 -19.95 -43.57
CA ASP A 578 -0.78 -20.29 -44.03
C ASP A 578 0.30 -19.64 -43.14
N HIS A 579 1.22 -20.48 -42.63
CA HIS A 579 2.31 -20.11 -41.73
C HIS A 579 3.57 -19.71 -42.52
N LYS A 580 3.93 -18.43 -42.58
CA LYS A 580 5.27 -17.98 -43.02
C LYS A 580 5.86 -16.86 -42.16
N ASN A 581 6.51 -17.24 -41.05
CA ASN A 581 7.84 -16.74 -40.62
C ASN A 581 8.13 -17.14 -39.16
N ARG A 582 8.76 -18.30 -38.95
CA ARG A 582 9.65 -18.53 -37.80
C ARG A 582 10.85 -19.36 -38.25
N GLY A 583 12.04 -18.77 -38.11
CA GLY A 583 13.31 -19.42 -38.36
C GLY A 583 13.65 -20.45 -37.27
N ARG A 584 14.23 -21.56 -37.73
CA ARG A 584 15.02 -22.61 -37.03
C ARG A 584 14.96 -22.68 -35.50
N LEU A 585 14.35 -23.76 -34.99
CA LEU A 585 14.84 -24.53 -33.84
C LEU A 585 14.56 -26.01 -34.11
N SER A 586 15.60 -26.85 -34.04
CA SER A 586 15.53 -28.31 -34.25
C SER A 586 14.83 -29.02 -33.08
N PRO A 587 14.12 -30.15 -33.31
CA PRO A 587 13.42 -30.87 -32.25
C PRO A 587 14.37 -31.74 -31.40
N LYS A 588 14.21 -31.70 -30.07
CA LYS A 588 14.76 -32.72 -29.15
C LYS A 588 13.84 -33.95 -29.13
N PRO A 589 14.38 -35.17 -29.03
CA PRO A 589 13.57 -36.40 -28.95
C PRO A 589 12.93 -36.52 -27.55
N GLY A 590 11.64 -36.89 -27.52
CA GLY A 590 10.90 -37.19 -26.28
C GLY A 590 11.27 -38.56 -25.69
N PRO A 591 11.06 -38.79 -24.39
CA PRO A 591 11.34 -40.07 -23.76
C PRO A 591 10.23 -41.10 -24.04
N ALA A 592 10.64 -42.35 -24.20
CA ALA A 592 9.80 -43.54 -24.39
C ALA A 592 9.09 -43.97 -23.09
N PRO A 593 8.00 -44.77 -23.16
CA PRO A 593 7.11 -45.06 -22.02
C PRO A 593 7.69 -46.09 -21.04
N MET A 594 7.41 -45.89 -19.75
CA MET A 594 7.79 -46.81 -18.66
C MET A 594 6.79 -47.98 -18.53
N SER A 595 7.34 -49.17 -18.32
CA SER A 595 6.65 -50.41 -17.96
C SER A 595 6.35 -50.50 -16.46
N ALA A 596 5.37 -51.35 -16.15
CA ALA A 596 4.70 -51.55 -14.89
C ALA A 596 5.56 -51.99 -13.68
N SER A 597 5.11 -51.62 -12.48
CA SER A 597 4.71 -52.51 -11.36
C SER A 597 4.98 -51.88 -9.98
N ARG A 598 3.93 -51.81 -9.14
CA ARG A 598 3.89 -52.31 -7.74
C ARG A 598 2.67 -51.76 -6.98
N ASP A 599 1.97 -52.71 -6.37
CA ASP A 599 0.83 -52.58 -5.46
C ASP A 599 1.14 -51.80 -4.17
N PHE A 600 0.14 -51.08 -3.61
CA PHE A 600 -0.56 -51.44 -2.36
C PHE A 600 -1.51 -50.31 -1.87
N ASP A 601 -2.78 -50.70 -1.72
CA ASP A 601 -3.86 -50.25 -0.82
C ASP A 601 -4.02 -48.79 -0.35
N ARG A 602 -5.19 -48.21 -0.69
CA ARG A 602 -5.99 -47.33 0.19
C ARG A 602 -7.49 -47.44 -0.12
N PRO A 603 -8.37 -47.32 0.90
CA PRO A 603 -9.76 -47.76 0.83
C PRO A 603 -10.70 -46.75 0.14
N ALA A 604 -11.75 -47.30 -0.49
CA ALA A 604 -12.73 -46.60 -1.31
C ALA A 604 -13.70 -45.70 -0.50
N ALA A 605 -13.93 -44.49 -1.01
CA ALA A 605 -15.08 -43.65 -0.64
C ALA A 605 -16.26 -43.90 -1.63
N PRO A 606 -17.52 -43.80 -1.18
CA PRO A 606 -18.68 -44.21 -1.97
C PRO A 606 -19.00 -43.20 -3.09
N GLN A 607 -19.12 -43.72 -4.32
CA GLN A 607 -19.55 -42.98 -5.51
C GLN A 607 -21.08 -42.74 -5.48
N ARG A 608 -21.51 -41.49 -5.64
CA ARG A 608 -22.89 -41.14 -6.07
C ARG A 608 -22.98 -41.22 -7.60
N PRO A 609 -24.07 -41.73 -8.19
CA PRO A 609 -24.21 -41.84 -9.63
C PRO A 609 -24.40 -40.47 -10.30
N LEU A 610 -23.55 -40.16 -11.27
CA LEU A 610 -23.73 -39.08 -12.25
C LEU A 610 -24.83 -39.51 -13.23
N ASN A 611 -25.98 -38.84 -13.15
CA ASN A 611 -27.10 -39.05 -14.06
C ASN A 611 -27.33 -37.74 -14.83
N THR A 612 -26.73 -37.59 -16.01
CA THR A 612 -27.14 -36.59 -17.00
C THR A 612 -26.83 -37.08 -18.41
N SER A 613 -27.83 -37.66 -19.06
CA SER A 613 -27.89 -37.73 -20.53
C SER A 613 -27.92 -36.29 -21.10
N PRO A 614 -27.34 -36.02 -22.27
CA PRO A 614 -27.38 -34.69 -22.89
C PRO A 614 -28.83 -34.32 -23.26
N LYS A 615 -29.29 -33.14 -22.79
CA LYS A 615 -30.61 -32.58 -23.14
C LYS A 615 -30.61 -32.16 -24.61
N THR A 616 -31.50 -32.76 -25.40
CA THR A 616 -31.82 -32.31 -26.76
C THR A 616 -32.75 -31.10 -26.68
N ILE A 617 -32.28 -29.93 -27.08
CA ILE A 617 -33.05 -28.67 -27.13
C ILE A 617 -34.06 -28.75 -28.28
N ARG A 618 -35.31 -28.30 -28.05
CA ARG A 618 -36.35 -28.28 -29.10
C ARG A 618 -36.36 -26.94 -29.84
N PRO A 619 -36.83 -26.89 -31.11
CA PRO A 619 -36.91 -25.64 -31.87
C PRO A 619 -37.81 -24.61 -31.14
N GLY A 620 -37.25 -23.45 -30.80
CA GLY A 620 -37.94 -22.34 -30.12
C GLY A 620 -37.56 -22.12 -28.64
N GLU A 621 -36.68 -22.95 -28.07
CA GLU A 621 -36.23 -22.81 -26.69
C GLU A 621 -35.06 -21.81 -26.60
N VAL A 622 -35.25 -20.70 -25.88
CA VAL A 622 -34.19 -19.69 -25.66
C VAL A 622 -33.40 -20.09 -24.42
N VAL A 623 -32.15 -20.50 -24.62
CA VAL A 623 -31.19 -20.74 -23.54
C VAL A 623 -30.38 -19.46 -23.33
N LYS A 624 -30.54 -18.82 -22.17
CA LYS A 624 -29.69 -17.72 -21.74
C LYS A 624 -28.41 -18.30 -21.13
N PHE A 625 -27.26 -17.86 -21.64
CA PHE A 625 -25.95 -18.15 -21.07
C PHE A 625 -25.64 -17.18 -19.94
#